data_AF-A0A1F3BNU5-F1
#
_entry.id   AF-A0A1F3BNU5-F1
#
_cell.length_a   1.000
_cell.length_b   1.000
_cell.length_c   1.000
_cell.angle_alpha   90.00
_cell.angle_beta   90.00
_cell.angle_gamma   90.00
#
_symmetry.space_group_name_H-M   'P 1'
#
loop_
_entity.id
_entity.type
_entity.pdbx_description
1 polymer ?
#
loop_
_entity_poly.entity_id
_entity_poly.type
_entity_poly.pdbx_seq_one_letter_code
_entity_poly.pdbx_strand_id
1 'polypeptide(L)'
;MPVVKKTVALHPIMDRYVRKLQAILVEKEWSATYSTALNYMILYQVFDTIYEKKRRDVLLRAFLEDTKTVNDIMKEDMLTEYLEQIRKRIEERYIG
;
A
#
# COMPACT_ATOMS: atom_id res chain seq x y z
N MET A 1 12.75 10.77 -22.68
CA MET A 1 11.41 10.17 -22.60
C MET A 1 10.83 10.52 -21.24
N PRO A 2 9.69 11.23 -21.12
CA PRO A 2 9.13 11.53 -19.80
C PRO A 2 8.63 10.21 -19.19
N VAL A 3 9.29 9.74 -18.14
CA VAL A 3 8.82 8.62 -17.33
C VAL A 3 7.61 9.12 -16.57
N VAL A 4 6.42 8.85 -17.09
CA VAL A 4 5.16 9.07 -16.38
C VAL A 4 5.25 8.26 -15.09
N LYS A 5 5.40 8.93 -13.95
CA LYS A 5 5.34 8.29 -12.65
C LYS A 5 3.94 7.68 -12.53
N LYS A 6 3.83 6.35 -12.60
CA LYS A 6 2.59 5.62 -12.28
C LYS A 6 2.32 5.59 -10.77
N THR A 7 2.78 6.59 -10.03
CA THR A 7 2.37 6.77 -8.64
C THR A 7 1.13 7.65 -8.67
N VAL A 8 -0.01 7.09 -8.26
CA VAL A 8 -1.18 7.90 -7.96
C VAL A 8 -0.74 8.88 -6.87
N ALA A 9 -0.65 10.17 -7.21
CA ALA A 9 -0.31 11.19 -6.25
C ALA A 9 -1.47 11.31 -5.26
N LEU A 10 -1.38 10.57 -4.16
CA LEU A 10 -2.31 10.69 -3.05
C LEU A 10 -2.15 12.09 -2.44
N HIS A 11 -3.29 12.75 -2.20
CA HIS A 11 -3.29 14.01 -1.48
C HIS A 11 -2.60 13.82 -0.11
N PRO A 12 -1.77 14.76 0.38
CA PRO A 12 -1.00 14.58 1.63
C PRO A 12 -1.84 14.20 2.85
N ILE A 13 -3.10 14.65 2.88
CA ILE A 13 -4.07 14.26 3.91
C ILE A 13 -4.33 12.75 3.87
N MET A 14 -4.57 12.19 2.68
CA MET A 14 -4.82 10.76 2.49
C MET A 14 -3.56 9.95 2.82
N ASP A 15 -2.39 10.40 2.36
CA ASP A 15 -1.11 9.75 2.68
C ASP A 15 -0.91 9.60 4.20
N ARG A 16 -1.20 10.66 4.96
CA ARG A 16 -1.11 10.63 6.43
C ARG A 16 -2.05 9.58 7.04
N TYR A 17 -3.26 9.41 6.49
CA TYR A 17 -4.19 8.39 6.98
C TYR A 17 -3.76 6.97 6.60
N VAL A 18 -3.22 6.78 5.40
CA VAL A 18 -2.64 5.48 4.99
C VAL A 18 -1.51 5.08 5.92
N ARG A 19 -0.58 6.00 6.24
CA ARG A 19 0.53 5.73 7.16
C ARG A 19 0.06 5.44 8.59
N LYS A 20 -0.98 6.16 9.06
CA LYS A 20 -1.58 5.86 10.38
C LYS A 20 -2.20 4.47 10.40
N LEU A 21 -2.93 4.10 9.36
CA LEU A 21 -3.52 2.78 9.25
C LEU A 21 -2.43 1.69 9.17
N GLN A 22 -1.38 1.92 8.40
CA GLN A 22 -0.22 1.04 8.33
C GLN A 22 0.38 0.80 9.72
N ALA A 23 0.62 1.87 10.49
CA ALA A 23 1.13 1.75 11.85
C ALA A 23 0.20 0.91 12.74
N ILE A 24 -1.11 1.15 12.69
CA ILE A 24 -2.11 0.38 13.46
C ILE A 24 -2.11 -1.10 13.06
N LEU A 25 -1.96 -1.42 11.77
CA LEU A 25 -1.90 -2.79 11.30
C LEU A 25 -0.64 -3.50 11.80
N VAL A 26 0.52 -2.83 11.75
CA VAL A 26 1.79 -3.34 12.27
C VAL A 26 1.75 -3.53 13.78
N GLU A 27 1.18 -2.58 14.53
CA GLU A 27 0.96 -2.69 15.99
C GLU A 27 0.09 -3.90 16.35
N LYS A 28 -0.76 -4.36 15.43
CA LYS A 28 -1.61 -5.55 15.57
C LYS A 28 -0.99 -6.81 14.98
N GLU A 29 0.32 -6.81 14.74
CA GLU A 29 1.10 -7.94 14.22
C GLU A 29 0.74 -8.37 12.78
N TRP A 30 0.06 -7.50 12.01
CA TRP A 30 -0.15 -7.74 10.59
C TRP A 30 1.06 -7.26 9.79
N SER A 31 1.51 -8.08 8.85
CA SER A 31 2.54 -7.70 7.87
C SER A 31 1.93 -6.72 6.86
N ALA A 32 2.06 -5.41 7.13
CA ALA A 32 1.45 -4.36 6.33
C ALA A 32 2.49 -3.37 5.80
N THR A 33 2.68 -3.37 4.48
CA THR A 33 3.37 -2.28 3.76
C THR A 33 2.40 -1.13 3.50
N TYR A 34 2.91 -0.03 2.93
CA TYR A 34 2.09 1.11 2.56
C TYR A 34 0.96 0.70 1.61
N SER A 35 1.27 -0.12 0.60
CA SER A 35 0.28 -0.57 -0.37
C SER A 35 -0.72 -1.55 0.24
N THR A 36 -0.32 -2.38 1.21
CA THR A 36 -1.28 -3.20 1.97
C THR A 36 -2.27 -2.32 2.72
N ALA A 37 -1.80 -1.29 3.42
CA ALA A 37 -2.65 -0.36 4.15
C ALA A 37 -3.58 0.45 3.24
N LEU A 38 -3.06 0.92 2.09
CA LEU A 38 -3.85 1.61 1.08
C LEU A 38 -4.97 0.71 0.54
N ASN A 39 -4.65 -0.52 0.15
CA ASN A 39 -5.63 -1.49 -0.33
C ASN A 39 -6.67 -1.81 0.75
N TYR A 40 -6.25 -1.98 2.01
CA TYR A 40 -7.18 -2.18 3.12
C TYR A 40 -8.18 -1.01 3.25
N MET A 41 -7.69 0.23 3.16
CA MET A 41 -8.53 1.42 3.24
C MET A 41 -9.53 1.52 2.06
N ILE A 42 -9.09 1.16 0.85
CA ILE A 42 -9.96 1.12 -0.33
C ILE A 42 -11.02 0.02 -0.18
N LEU A 43 -10.61 -1.19 0.20
CA LEU A 43 -11.52 -2.31 0.43
C LEU A 43 -12.52 -1.99 1.54
N TYR A 44 -12.10 -1.28 2.59
CA TYR A 44 -13.01 -0.80 3.63
C TYR A 44 -14.12 0.05 3.01
N GLN A 45 -13.75 1.06 2.21
CA GLN A 45 -14.73 1.95 1.59
C GLN A 45 -15.67 1.21 0.62
N VAL A 46 -15.13 0.30 -0.19
CA VAL A 46 -15.93 -0.50 -1.13
C VAL A 46 -16.91 -1.41 -0.37
N PHE A 47 -16.41 -2.16 0.62
CA PHE A 47 -17.24 -3.09 1.36
C PHE A 47 -18.24 -2.41 2.28
N ASP A 48 -17.94 -1.20 2.80
CA ASP A 48 -18.88 -0.40 3.58
C ASP A 48 -20.10 0.03 2.77
N THR A 49 -19.93 0.24 1.46
CA THR A 49 -21.06 0.60 0.58
C THR A 49 -21.91 -0.59 0.15
N ILE A 50 -21.36 -1.80 0.14
CA ILE A 50 -22.01 -2.99 -0.42
C ILE A 50 -22.55 -3.93 0.67
N TYR A 51 -21.86 -4.01 1.82
CA TYR A 51 -22.10 -5.04 2.82
C TYR A 51 -22.40 -4.44 4.19
N GLU A 52 -23.24 -5.14 4.96
CA GLU A 52 -23.42 -4.85 6.37
C GLU A 52 -22.11 -5.04 7.17
N LYS A 53 -21.99 -4.28 8.26
CA LYS A 53 -20.82 -4.25 9.15
C LYS A 53 -20.18 -5.61 9.41
N LYS A 54 -21.00 -6.62 9.78
CA LYS A 54 -20.49 -7.96 10.12
C LYS A 54 -19.79 -8.62 8.94
N ARG A 55 -20.35 -8.52 7.73
CA ARG A 55 -19.79 -9.14 6.53
C ARG A 55 -18.58 -8.37 6.01
N ARG A 56 -18.61 -7.04 6.08
CA ARG A 56 -17.47 -6.17 5.79
C ARG A 56 -16.26 -6.53 6.65
N ASP A 57 -16.42 -6.62 7.96
CA ASP A 57 -15.32 -6.88 8.90
C ASP A 57 -14.71 -8.29 8.67
N VAL A 58 -15.52 -9.29 8.33
CA VAL A 58 -15.06 -10.63 7.94
C VAL A 58 -14.22 -10.58 6.66
N LEU A 59 -14.67 -9.88 5.63
CA LEU A 59 -13.95 -9.77 4.36
C LEU A 59 -12.63 -9.00 4.51
N LEU A 60 -12.60 -7.95 5.32
CA LEU A 60 -11.39 -7.19 5.60
C LEU A 60 -10.36 -8.02 6.36
N ARG A 61 -10.80 -8.83 7.33
CA ARG A 61 -9.91 -9.77 8.01
C ARG A 61 -9.41 -10.84 7.03
N ALA A 62 -10.29 -11.39 6.19
CA ALA A 62 -9.90 -12.38 5.19
C ALA A 62 -8.84 -11.84 4.21
N PHE A 63 -8.90 -10.56 3.84
CA PHE A 63 -7.86 -9.92 3.03
C PHE A 63 -6.49 -9.89 3.75
N LEU A 64 -6.47 -9.55 5.05
CA LEU A 64 -5.22 -9.53 5.81
C LEU A 64 -4.65 -10.94 6.07
N GLU A 65 -5.53 -11.94 6.17
CA GLU A 65 -5.15 -13.35 6.34
C GLU A 65 -4.72 -14.01 5.02
N ASP A 66 -5.06 -13.41 3.87
CA ASP A 66 -4.61 -13.86 2.56
C ASP A 66 -3.12 -13.54 2.35
N THR A 67 -2.30 -14.38 2.96
CA THR A 67 -0.83 -14.30 2.89
C THR A 67 -0.31 -14.29 1.45
N LYS A 68 -1.01 -14.90 0.50
CA LYS A 68 -0.58 -14.89 -0.91
C LYS A 68 -0.72 -13.47 -1.47
N THR A 69 -1.92 -12.90 -1.37
CA THR A 69 -2.20 -11.55 -1.87
C THR A 69 -1.33 -10.50 -1.15
N VAL A 70 -1.23 -10.57 0.18
CA VAL A 70 -0.39 -9.65 0.95
C VAL A 70 1.08 -9.75 0.53
N ASN A 71 1.62 -10.96 0.38
CA ASN A 71 3.02 -11.12 -0.04
C ASN A 71 3.28 -10.64 -1.46
N ASP A 72 2.32 -10.83 -2.37
CA ASP A 72 2.48 -10.35 -3.75
C ASP A 72 2.50 -8.82 -3.80
N ILE A 73 1.63 -8.14 -3.01
CA ILE A 73 1.68 -6.68 -2.82
C ILE A 73 3.05 -6.25 -2.27
N MET A 74 3.54 -6.95 -1.24
CA MET A 74 4.84 -6.62 -0.63
C MET A 74 6.00 -6.78 -1.62
N LYS A 75 5.98 -7.79 -2.49
CA LYS A 75 7.01 -7.98 -3.53
C LYS A 75 7.00 -6.83 -4.53
N GLU A 76 5.83 -6.35 -4.93
CA GLU A 76 5.70 -5.20 -5.83
C GLU A 76 6.23 -3.91 -5.18
N ASP A 77 5.97 -3.71 -3.89
CA ASP A 77 6.51 -2.59 -3.13
C ASP A 77 8.04 -2.65 -3.08
N MET A 78 8.62 -3.80 -2.71
CA MET A 78 10.08 -3.99 -2.67
C MET A 78 10.73 -3.76 -4.04
N LEU A 79 10.12 -4.25 -5.12
CA LEU A 79 10.61 -4.06 -6.48
C LEU A 79 10.60 -2.57 -6.86
N THR A 80 9.53 -1.86 -6.50
CA THR A 80 9.38 -0.43 -6.78
C THR A 80 10.44 0.38 -6.04
N GLU A 81 10.63 0.13 -4.74
CA GLU A 81 11.67 0.79 -3.94
C GLU A 81 13.07 0.53 -4.51
N TYR A 82 13.36 -0.72 -4.91
CA TYR A 82 14.64 -1.07 -5.51
C TYR A 82 14.92 -0.32 -6.82
N LEU A 83 13.92 -0.24 -7.70
CA LEU A 83 14.03 0.50 -8.97
C LEU A 83 14.21 2.01 -8.74
N GLU A 84 13.52 2.58 -7.76
CA GLU A 84 13.70 3.99 -7.38
C GLU A 84 15.11 4.26 -6.83
N GLN A 85 15.66 3.36 -6.02
CA GLN A 85 17.04 3.49 -5.53
C GLN A 85 18.07 3.42 -6.66
N ILE A 86 17.93 2.47 -7.59
CA ILE A 86 18.81 2.40 -8.77
C ILE A 86 18.74 3.70 -9.55
N ARG A 87 17.52 4.16 -9.83
CA ARG A 87 17.29 5.40 -10.58
C ARG A 87 17.99 6.59 -9.92
N LYS A 88 17.82 6.75 -8.61
CA LYS A 88 18.43 7.84 -7.85
C LYS A 88 19.96 7.79 -7.93
N ARG A 89 20.57 6.61 -7.81
CA ARG A 89 22.04 6.44 -7.95
C ARG A 89 22.54 6.78 -9.35
N ILE A 90 21.77 6.46 -10.39
CA ILE A 90 22.11 6.83 -11.77
C ILE A 90 22.01 8.36 -11.95
N GLU A 91 20.94 8.99 -11.45
CA GLU A 91 20.78 10.45 -11.50
C GLU A 91 21.93 11.17 -10.76
N GLU A 92 22.31 10.71 -9.56
CA GLU A 92 23.42 11.26 -8.78
C GLU A 92 24.79 11.08 -9.45
N ARG A 93 24.99 10.00 -10.24
CA ARG A 93 26.28 9.67 -10.86
C ARG A 93 26.49 10.32 -12.23
N TYR A 94 25.42 10.67 -12.94
CA TYR A 94 25.49 11.19 -14.32
C TYR A 94 24.96 12.63 -14.49
N ILE A 95 24.32 13.20 -13.47
CA ILE A 95 23.81 14.59 -13.46
C ILE A 95 24.47 15.45 -12.36
N GLY A 96 25.22 14.84 -11.44
CA GLY A 96 26.12 15.53 -10.50
C GLY A 96 27.52 15.70 -11.09
#